data_AF-B0EI71-F1
#
_entry.id   AF-B0EI71-F1
#
_cell.length_a   1.000
_cell.length_b   1.000
_cell.length_c   1.000
_cell.angle_alpha   90.00
_cell.angle_beta   90.00
_cell.angle_gamma   90.00
#
_symmetry.space_group_name_H-M   'P 1'
#
loop_
_entity.id
_entity.type
_entity.pdbx_description
1 polymer ?
#
loop_
_entity_poly.entity_id
_entity_poly.type
_entity_poly.pdbx_seq_one_letter_code
_entity_poly.pdbx_strand_id
1 'polypeptide(L)'
;MKLGYNEIMIVSMYFNDINDFINLEMGVKRFQGNIERFHFNPIPLNEYSRRFFTNIETFHIYNENDKIFKDGKIFKKRKKNEISVNIEYTQYDRNTSVSTIPIEVKSLREYNNWFWDVGH
;
A
#
# COMPACT_ATOMS: atom_id res chain seq x y z
N MET A 1 -8.54 17.80 -12.28
CA MET A 1 -8.55 16.75 -11.24
C MET A 1 -7.46 17.06 -10.21
N LYS A 2 -7.76 17.09 -8.90
CA LYS A 2 -6.75 17.27 -7.85
C LYS A 2 -6.52 15.93 -7.15
N LEU A 3 -5.28 15.43 -7.15
CA LEU A 3 -4.91 14.25 -6.37
C LEU A 3 -4.95 14.59 -4.89
N GLY A 4 -5.70 13.81 -4.12
CA GLY A 4 -5.78 13.91 -2.68
C GLY A 4 -4.93 12.84 -1.99
N TYR A 5 -5.14 12.75 -0.69
CA TYR A 5 -4.42 11.89 0.23
C TYR A 5 -4.71 10.40 0.03
N ASN A 6 -5.91 10.04 -0.42
CA ASN A 6 -6.25 8.64 -0.66
C ASN A 6 -5.65 8.17 -1.98
N GLU A 7 -5.74 9.02 -3.01
CA GLU A 7 -5.16 8.74 -4.32
C GLU A 7 -3.63 8.58 -4.22
N ILE A 8 -2.95 9.42 -3.41
CA ILE A 8 -1.51 9.31 -3.27
C ILE A 8 -1.08 8.06 -2.48
N MET A 9 -1.87 7.61 -1.49
CA MET A 9 -1.61 6.33 -0.83
C MET A 9 -1.73 5.15 -1.80
N ILE A 10 -2.75 5.16 -2.67
CA ILE A 10 -2.93 4.15 -3.72
C ILE A 10 -1.74 4.17 -4.69
N VAL A 11 -1.31 5.35 -5.15
CA VAL A 11 -0.14 5.48 -6.04
C VAL A 11 1.14 4.99 -5.35
N SER A 12 1.31 5.29 -4.06
CA SER A 12 2.49 4.89 -3.29
C SER A 12 2.61 3.37 -3.10
N MET A 13 1.52 2.60 -3.29
CA MET A 13 1.57 1.12 -3.32
C MET A 13 2.37 0.57 -4.51
N TYR A 14 2.61 1.38 -5.53
CA TYR A 14 3.35 1.01 -6.74
C TYR A 14 4.80 1.53 -6.71
N PHE A 15 5.25 2.12 -5.61
CA PHE A 15 6.63 2.55 -5.42
C PHE A 15 7.56 1.34 -5.26
N ASN A 16 8.79 1.47 -5.77
CA ASN A 16 9.75 0.38 -5.76
C ASN A 16 10.52 0.32 -4.45
N ASP A 17 10.91 1.48 -3.93
CA ASP A 17 11.71 1.58 -2.71
C ASP A 17 11.38 2.81 -1.88
N ILE A 18 12.05 2.92 -0.72
CA ILE A 18 11.85 4.00 0.24
C ILE A 18 12.17 5.40 -0.32
N ASN A 19 13.06 5.50 -1.31
CA ASN A 19 13.42 6.79 -1.90
C ASN A 19 12.25 7.40 -2.66
N ASP A 20 11.39 6.59 -3.29
CA ASP A 20 10.18 7.08 -3.94
C ASP A 20 9.26 7.79 -2.93
N PHE A 21 9.10 7.22 -1.73
CA PHE A 21 8.32 7.83 -0.65
C PHE A 21 8.97 9.11 -0.14
N ILE A 22 10.29 9.09 0.10
CA ILE A 22 11.04 10.27 0.56
C ILE A 22 10.94 11.40 -0.46
N ASN A 23 11.16 11.09 -1.75
CA ASN A 23 11.06 12.04 -2.85
C ASN A 23 9.66 12.63 -2.97
N LEU A 24 8.61 11.82 -2.75
CA LEU A 24 7.23 12.29 -2.74
C LEU A 24 7.00 13.32 -1.62
N GLU A 25 7.39 13.00 -0.39
CA GLU A 25 7.18 13.91 0.75
C GLU A 25 8.01 15.19 0.64
N MET A 26 9.25 15.07 0.16
CA MET A 26 10.14 16.22 -0.06
C MET A 26 9.69 17.08 -1.24
N GLY A 27 9.29 16.45 -2.35
CA GLY A 27 8.93 17.13 -3.59
C GLY A 27 7.53 17.75 -3.56
N VAL A 28 6.61 17.19 -2.76
CA VAL A 28 5.22 17.63 -2.71
C VAL A 28 4.80 17.83 -1.26
N LYS A 29 5.08 19.04 -0.71
CA LYS A 29 4.84 19.40 0.70
C LYS A 29 3.45 19.08 1.24
N ARG A 30 2.41 19.10 0.40
CA ARG A 30 1.04 18.74 0.81
C ARG A 30 0.85 17.24 1.12
N PHE A 31 1.84 16.40 0.81
CA PHE A 31 1.84 14.97 1.10
C PHE A 31 2.91 14.59 2.12
N GLN A 32 3.48 15.57 2.82
CA GLN A 32 4.34 15.32 3.96
C GLN A 32 3.57 14.52 5.03
N GLY A 33 4.21 13.49 5.60
CA GLY A 33 3.57 12.55 6.53
C GLY A 33 2.71 11.48 5.84
N ASN A 34 2.79 11.31 4.52
CA ASN A 34 2.12 10.23 3.82
C ASN A 34 2.59 8.84 4.28
N ILE A 35 3.89 8.67 4.58
CA ILE A 35 4.47 7.41 5.05
C ILE A 35 3.85 6.97 6.39
N GLU A 36 3.57 7.93 7.28
CA GLU A 36 3.01 7.64 8.61
C GLU A 36 1.56 7.12 8.55
N ARG A 37 0.89 7.29 7.41
CA ARG A 37 -0.51 6.84 7.22
C ARG A 37 -0.62 5.36 6.91
N PHE A 38 0.50 4.67 6.72
CA PHE A 38 0.52 3.24 6.42
C PHE A 38 0.48 2.40 7.70
N HIS A 39 -0.60 1.64 7.86
CA HIS A 39 -0.75 0.61 8.90
C HIS A 39 -0.22 -0.77 8.48
N PHE A 40 0.25 -0.88 7.23
CA PHE A 40 0.97 -2.04 6.72
C PHE A 40 2.11 -1.58 5.83
N ASN A 41 3.17 -2.37 5.71
CA ASN A 41 4.29 -2.00 4.83
C ASN A 41 3.88 -2.12 3.35
N PRO A 42 4.02 -1.04 2.54
CA PRO A 42 3.73 -1.08 1.10
C PRO A 42 4.86 -1.70 0.27
N ILE A 43 6.07 -1.77 0.83
CA ILE A 43 7.27 -2.35 0.25
C ILE A 43 7.94 -3.32 1.25
N PRO A 44 8.83 -4.24 0.80
CA PRO A 44 9.68 -4.99 1.71
C PRO A 44 10.53 -4.06 2.57
N LEU A 45 10.59 -4.31 3.88
CA LEU A 45 11.33 -3.46 4.80
C LEU A 45 12.72 -4.01 5.11
N ASN A 46 13.68 -3.09 5.22
CA ASN A 46 15.01 -3.32 5.77
C ASN A 46 15.21 -2.40 6.99
N GLU A 47 16.38 -2.47 7.64
CA GLU A 47 16.63 -1.68 8.86
C GLU A 47 16.54 -0.17 8.66
N TYR A 48 16.84 0.30 7.45
CA TYR A 48 16.74 1.70 7.08
C TYR A 48 15.29 2.10 6.85
N SER A 49 14.59 1.40 5.94
CA SER A 49 13.21 1.75 5.59
C SER A 49 12.22 1.55 6.74
N ARG A 50 12.46 0.57 7.64
CA ARG A 50 11.64 0.34 8.83
C ARG A 50 11.50 1.58 9.72
N ARG A 51 12.50 2.45 9.77
CA ARG A 51 12.49 3.66 10.62
C ARG A 51 11.41 4.67 10.21
N PHE A 52 11.03 4.66 8.94
CA PHE A 52 10.06 5.61 8.39
C PHE A 52 8.61 5.15 8.64
N PHE A 53 8.34 3.85 8.53
CA PHE A 53 6.98 3.30 8.67
C PHE A 53 6.58 3.05 10.12
N THR A 54 6.47 4.09 10.93
CA THR A 54 6.32 4.02 12.40
C THR A 54 5.02 3.38 12.90
N ASN A 55 3.97 3.35 12.07
CA ASN A 55 2.61 2.93 12.42
C ASN A 55 2.19 1.57 11.82
N ILE A 56 3.16 0.74 11.39
CA ILE A 56 2.84 -0.60 10.90
C ILE A 56 2.29 -1.49 12.01
N GLU A 57 1.09 -1.99 11.79
CA GLU A 57 0.37 -2.96 12.60
C GLU A 57 0.29 -4.33 11.91
N THR A 58 0.17 -4.32 10.57
CA THR A 58 0.17 -5.53 9.74
C THR A 58 1.43 -5.60 8.88
N PHE A 59 2.24 -6.64 9.07
CA PHE A 59 3.48 -6.84 8.33
C PHE A 59 3.29 -7.80 7.15
N HIS A 60 3.43 -7.27 5.94
CA HIS A 60 3.43 -8.01 4.69
C HIS A 60 4.82 -8.56 4.37
N ILE A 61 4.85 -9.87 4.10
CA ILE A 61 6.03 -10.61 3.65
C ILE A 61 5.89 -10.83 2.14
N TYR A 62 6.74 -10.18 1.36
CA TYR A 62 6.70 -10.23 -0.10
C TYR A 62 7.52 -11.38 -0.65
N ASN A 63 8.67 -11.65 -0.03
CA ASN A 63 9.55 -12.78 -0.34
C ASN A 63 9.88 -13.57 0.92
N GLU A 64 10.22 -14.84 0.75
CA GLU A 64 10.64 -15.72 1.85
C GLU A 64 11.89 -15.24 2.60
N ASN A 65 12.74 -14.48 1.92
CA ASN A 65 14.00 -13.95 2.44
C ASN A 65 13.86 -12.53 3.05
N ASP A 66 12.65 -11.95 3.05
CA ASP A 66 12.45 -10.61 3.60
C ASP A 66 12.72 -10.57 5.10
N LYS A 67 13.35 -9.49 5.57
CA LYS A 67 13.61 -9.29 6.99
C LYS A 67 12.29 -9.12 7.75
N ILE A 68 12.09 -9.93 8.80
CA ILE A 68 10.90 -9.86 9.65
C ILE A 68 11.21 -9.04 10.91
N PHE A 69 10.41 -8.01 11.17
CA PHE A 69 10.52 -7.18 12.37
C PHE A 69 9.58 -7.71 13.48
N LYS A 70 10.01 -7.53 14.74
CA LYS A 70 9.29 -7.94 15.96
C LYS A 70 9.42 -6.87 17.05
N ASP A 71 9.21 -5.62 16.71
CA ASP A 71 9.37 -4.45 17.58
C ASP A 71 8.11 -4.14 18.42
N GLY A 72 7.26 -5.14 18.66
CA GLY A 72 6.08 -5.02 19.54
C GLY A 72 4.88 -4.27 18.94
N LYS A 73 5.04 -3.55 17.82
CA LYS A 73 3.95 -2.83 17.13
C LYS A 73 3.18 -3.66 16.11
N ILE A 74 3.77 -4.78 15.67
CA ILE A 74 3.21 -5.63 14.63
C ILE A 74 2.31 -6.68 15.28
N PHE A 75 1.00 -6.56 15.06
CA PHE A 75 -0.03 -7.47 15.58
C PHE A 75 -0.35 -8.60 14.61
N LYS A 76 -0.17 -8.37 13.30
CA LYS A 76 -0.53 -9.34 12.25
C LYS A 76 0.60 -9.49 11.23
N LYS A 77 0.75 -10.69 10.68
CA LYS A 77 1.63 -10.98 9.55
C LYS A 77 0.83 -11.63 8.43
N ARG A 78 1.11 -11.26 7.18
CA ARG A 78 0.48 -11.86 5.99
C ARG A 78 1.53 -12.15 4.93
N LYS A 79 1.41 -13.29 4.25
CA LYS A 79 2.25 -13.61 3.08
C LYS A 79 1.58 -13.13 1.80
N LYS A 80 2.35 -12.70 0.80
CA LYS A 80 1.82 -12.24 -0.50
C LYS A 80 0.83 -13.22 -1.17
N ASN A 81 1.07 -14.52 -1.03
CA ASN A 81 0.20 -15.57 -1.58
C ASN A 81 -1.20 -15.62 -0.91
N GLU A 82 -1.36 -15.00 0.26
CA GLU A 82 -2.65 -14.85 0.96
C GLU A 82 -3.34 -13.51 0.65
N ILE A 83 -2.65 -12.59 -0.05
CA ILE A 83 -3.11 -11.23 -0.37
C ILE A 83 -3.53 -11.12 -1.85
N SER A 84 -3.04 -12.02 -2.71
CA SER A 84 -3.20 -11.93 -4.16
C SER A 84 -4.58 -12.41 -4.63
N VAL A 85 -5.52 -11.48 -4.73
CA VAL A 85 -6.50 -11.53 -5.83
C VAL A 85 -5.80 -10.91 -7.03
N ASN A 86 -5.24 -11.75 -7.92
CA ASN A 86 -4.67 -11.27 -9.18
C ASN A 86 -5.82 -10.77 -10.07
N ILE A 87 -6.14 -9.48 -10.01
CA ILE A 87 -6.98 -8.85 -11.02
C ILE A 87 -6.05 -8.55 -12.20
N GLU A 88 -5.98 -9.46 -13.16
CA GLU A 88 -5.27 -9.23 -14.41
C GLU A 88 -6.14 -8.39 -15.35
N TYR A 89 -5.63 -7.24 -15.77
CA TYR A 89 -6.27 -6.40 -16.78
C TYR A 89 -5.70 -6.72 -18.16
N THR A 90 -6.56 -7.15 -19.07
CA THR A 90 -6.21 -7.33 -20.48
C THR A 90 -5.93 -5.97 -21.14
N GLN A 91 -5.30 -5.99 -22.32
CA GLN A 91 -5.11 -4.77 -23.11
C GLN A 91 -6.44 -4.15 -23.54
N TYR A 92 -7.49 -4.98 -23.66
CA TYR A 92 -8.86 -4.53 -23.91
C TYR A 92 -9.42 -3.77 -22.70
N ASP A 93 -9.27 -4.30 -21.48
CA ASP A 93 -9.76 -3.63 -20.26
C ASP A 93 -9.14 -2.24 -20.06
N ARG A 94 -7.87 -2.08 -20.41
CA ARG A 94 -7.17 -0.78 -20.38
C ARG A 94 -7.70 0.23 -21.39
N ASN A 95 -8.19 -0.25 -22.53
CA ASN A 95 -8.68 0.58 -23.62
C ASN A 95 -10.18 0.90 -23.48
N THR A 96 -10.95 0.04 -22.80
CA THR A 96 -12.41 0.22 -22.61
C THR A 96 -12.78 0.84 -21.27
N SER A 97 -11.97 0.65 -20.23
CA SER A 97 -12.34 1.01 -18.86
C SER A 97 -11.56 2.23 -18.37
N VAL A 98 -11.85 3.40 -18.95
CA VAL A 98 -11.45 4.69 -18.34
C VAL A 98 -12.42 5.09 -17.21
N SER A 99 -13.59 4.44 -17.08
CA SER A 99 -14.62 4.86 -16.11
C SER A 99 -15.35 3.74 -15.36
N THR A 100 -15.03 2.46 -15.55
CA THR A 100 -15.83 1.38 -14.94
C THR A 100 -14.95 0.27 -14.38
N ILE A 101 -15.08 0.06 -13.07
CA ILE A 101 -14.41 -0.99 -12.31
C ILE A 101 -15.04 -2.34 -12.69
N PRO A 102 -14.24 -3.41 -12.96
CA PRO A 102 -14.78 -4.72 -13.30
C PRO A 102 -15.74 -5.26 -12.24
N ILE A 103 -16.76 -6.02 -12.67
CA ILE A 103 -17.81 -6.58 -11.81
C ILE A 103 -17.25 -7.51 -10.73
N GLU A 104 -16.10 -8.15 -10.95
CA GLU A 104 -15.43 -8.97 -9.91
C GLU A 104 -14.88 -8.11 -8.76
N VAL A 105 -14.61 -6.83 -9.02
CA VAL A 105 -14.26 -5.84 -8.00
C VAL A 105 -15.57 -5.22 -7.49
N LYS A 106 -16.22 -5.92 -6.55
CA LYS A 106 -17.54 -5.57 -6.01
C LYS A 106 -17.68 -4.13 -5.54
N SER A 107 -16.58 -3.45 -5.19
CA SER A 107 -16.42 -1.99 -5.28
C SER A 107 -15.07 -1.57 -4.72
N LEU A 108 -14.56 -0.37 -5.08
CA LEU A 108 -13.53 0.35 -4.32
C LEU A 108 -13.90 0.52 -2.83
N ARG A 109 -15.19 0.40 -2.48
CA ARG A 109 -15.69 0.46 -1.10
C ARG A 109 -15.27 -0.75 -0.27
N GLU A 110 -15.15 -1.94 -0.87
CA GLU A 110 -14.63 -3.13 -0.17
C GLU A 110 -13.12 -3.03 0.09
N TYR A 111 -12.36 -2.45 -0.84
CA TYR A 111 -10.93 -2.15 -0.63
C TYR A 111 -10.72 -1.07 0.43
N ASN A 112 -11.57 -0.03 0.43
CA ASN A 112 -11.59 0.96 1.50
C ASN A 112 -11.95 0.32 2.84
N ASN A 113 -12.99 -0.52 2.91
CA ASN A 113 -13.31 -1.23 4.16
C ASN A 113 -12.12 -2.10 4.63
N TRP A 114 -11.37 -2.74 3.74
CA TRP A 114 -10.16 -3.48 4.14
C TRP A 114 -9.01 -2.58 4.67
N PHE A 115 -8.90 -1.36 4.14
CA PHE A 115 -7.97 -0.34 4.64
C PHE A 115 -8.43 0.30 5.96
N TRP A 116 -9.73 0.30 6.26
CA TRP A 116 -10.32 0.92 7.46
C TRP A 116 -10.68 -0.08 8.58
N ASP A 117 -10.91 -1.36 8.26
CA ASP A 117 -11.33 -2.41 9.22
C ASP A 117 -10.17 -3.00 10.04
N VAL A 118 -8.94 -2.53 9.83
CA VAL A 118 -7.78 -2.84 10.68
C VAL A 118 -7.56 -1.81 11.81
N GLY A 119 -8.41 -0.78 11.90
CA GLY A 119 -8.28 0.32 12.86
C GLY A 119 -9.33 0.38 13.98
N HIS A 120 -9.79 -0.77 14.50
CA HIS A 120 -10.63 -0.84 15.71
C HIS A 120 -10.08 -1.83 16.74
#